data_AF-A0A5C3NW68-F1
#
_entry.id   AF-A0A5C3NW68-F1
#
_cell.length_a   1.000
_cell.length_b   1.000
_cell.length_c   1.000
_cell.angle_alpha   90.00
_cell.angle_beta   90.00
_cell.angle_gamma   90.00
#
_symmetry.space_group_name_H-M   'P 1'
#
loop_
_entity.id
_entity.type
_entity.pdbx_description
1 polymer ?
#
loop_
_entity_poly.entity_id
_entity_poly.type
_entity_poly.pdbx_seq_one_letter_code
_entity_poly.pdbx_strand_id
1 'polypeptide(L)'
;MSNLKGKKQRHDTQDKEADTDDPEELTVGGRMKNWTQAERTQFFTWMLASDAHWSAYQKQKAAVFRQCAAALFPGKKSRTSLKCHYKRSLDLFMQLYAFQQFTVKSSHLHEESMQAQFNAGRVAGLNLTGLTTKVINRWYELGWFDLFEKRYCLHNGDNHTTSTPERPISQPPVESGASPGMHVATDWNSTIDPQLVATRPSMPDQTGLGDTEHEIHQSVYPCGGVHDMQMVTELAKVTGSLLEVCTSLKDLIKQQAEESKVRTELMQMEENERINWEGRTNVNGYFY
;
A
#
# COMPACT_ATOMS: atom_id res chain seq x y z
N MET A 1 33.48 43.38 -38.91
CA MET A 1 33.10 43.25 -37.49
C MET A 1 32.05 42.15 -37.41
N SER A 2 32.48 40.94 -37.04
CA SER A 2 31.67 39.72 -37.12
C SER A 2 31.72 39.05 -35.75
N ASN A 3 30.59 38.96 -35.04
CA ASN A 3 30.51 38.34 -33.72
C ASN A 3 29.89 36.93 -33.83
N LEU A 4 30.74 35.91 -33.75
CA LEU A 4 30.38 34.51 -33.64
C LEU A 4 30.11 34.17 -32.16
N LYS A 5 28.84 34.01 -31.81
CA LYS A 5 28.42 33.56 -30.48
C LYS A 5 28.19 32.04 -30.52
N GLY A 6 29.25 31.28 -30.20
CA GLY A 6 29.21 29.84 -30.09
C GLY A 6 28.49 29.40 -28.81
N LYS A 7 27.22 29.00 -28.93
CA LYS A 7 26.43 28.36 -27.88
C LYS A 7 26.83 26.89 -27.79
N LYS A 8 27.68 26.53 -26.81
CA LYS A 8 28.10 25.15 -26.55
C LYS A 8 26.98 24.41 -25.81
N GLN A 9 26.17 23.71 -26.60
CA GLN A 9 25.08 22.85 -26.14
C GLN A 9 25.68 21.51 -25.69
N ARG A 10 25.77 21.30 -24.36
CA ARG A 10 26.10 19.99 -23.79
C ARG A 10 24.83 19.15 -23.79
N HIS A 11 24.85 18.13 -24.64
CA HIS A 11 23.84 17.09 -24.71
C HIS A 11 24.16 16.07 -23.62
N ASP A 12 23.52 16.22 -22.46
CA ASP A 12 23.40 15.15 -21.47
C ASP A 12 22.16 14.33 -21.85
N THR A 13 22.39 13.14 -22.38
CA THR A 13 21.37 12.14 -22.65
C THR A 13 21.01 11.46 -21.33
N GLN A 14 20.35 12.22 -20.47
CA GLN A 14 19.50 11.64 -19.45
C GLN A 14 18.21 11.26 -20.17
N ASP A 15 17.82 9.98 -20.09
CA ASP A 15 16.51 9.46 -20.48
C ASP A 15 15.42 10.21 -19.68
N LYS A 16 15.17 11.45 -20.09
CA LYS A 16 13.93 12.15 -19.89
C LYS A 16 12.92 11.30 -20.65
N GLU A 17 12.16 10.48 -19.92
CA GLU A 17 10.75 10.37 -20.19
C GLU A 17 10.17 11.80 -20.12
N ALA A 18 10.43 12.58 -21.16
CA ALA A 18 9.69 13.77 -21.47
C ALA A 18 8.30 13.26 -21.79
N ASP A 19 7.51 13.12 -20.73
CA ASP A 19 6.08 13.36 -20.71
C ASP A 19 5.94 14.72 -21.39
N THR A 20 5.88 14.67 -22.72
CA THR A 20 5.49 15.79 -23.54
C THR A 20 4.02 15.93 -23.19
N ASP A 21 3.78 16.72 -22.15
CA ASP A 21 2.53 17.40 -21.88
C ASP A 21 2.05 17.90 -23.24
N ASP A 22 1.08 17.16 -23.77
CA ASP A 22 0.26 17.54 -24.91
C ASP A 22 -0.66 18.64 -24.38
N PRO A 23 -0.31 19.93 -24.54
CA PRO A 23 -0.99 21.01 -23.89
C PRO A 23 -1.96 21.59 -24.93
N GLU A 24 -3.07 20.90 -25.17
CA GLU A 24 -4.36 21.45 -25.65
C GLU A 24 -5.26 20.36 -26.25
N GLU A 25 -5.83 19.49 -25.41
CA GLU A 25 -7.15 18.92 -25.73
C GLU A 25 -8.18 19.57 -24.78
N LEU A 26 -8.49 20.83 -25.08
CA LEU A 26 -9.60 21.61 -24.49
C LEU A 26 -10.94 21.00 -24.92
N THR A 27 -11.31 19.84 -24.39
CA THR A 27 -12.72 19.40 -24.41
C THR A 27 -13.49 20.20 -23.37
N VAL A 28 -13.81 21.44 -23.72
CA VAL A 28 -14.73 22.32 -23.00
C VAL A 28 -16.11 21.67 -23.03
N GLY A 29 -16.48 21.02 -21.92
CA GLY A 29 -17.88 20.69 -21.63
C GLY A 29 -18.14 19.21 -21.32
N GLY A 30 -18.14 18.88 -20.02
CA GLY A 30 -18.92 17.74 -19.52
C GLY A 30 -18.20 16.91 -18.47
N ARG A 31 -18.74 16.88 -17.24
CA ARG A 31 -18.27 16.04 -16.12
C ARG A 31 -18.27 14.55 -16.49
N MET A 32 -17.18 14.02 -17.04
CA MET A 32 -16.99 12.57 -17.25
C MET A 32 -15.86 12.01 -16.38
N LYS A 33 -15.87 12.32 -15.07
CA LYS A 33 -14.84 11.89 -14.12
C LYS A 33 -15.02 10.46 -13.57
N ASN A 34 -16.20 9.85 -13.71
CA ASN A 34 -16.45 8.55 -13.11
C ASN A 34 -16.19 7.43 -14.13
N TRP A 35 -15.39 6.44 -13.73
CA TRP A 35 -15.21 5.20 -14.48
C TRP A 35 -16.47 4.35 -14.35
N THR A 36 -17.23 4.24 -15.44
CA THR A 36 -18.37 3.34 -15.50
C THR A 36 -17.89 1.89 -15.52
N GLN A 37 -18.77 0.97 -15.13
CA GLN A 37 -18.45 -0.44 -15.13
C GLN A 37 -18.13 -0.98 -16.53
N ALA A 38 -18.91 -0.58 -17.54
CA ALA A 38 -18.72 -1.00 -18.92
C ALA A 38 -17.35 -0.57 -19.46
N GLU A 39 -16.92 0.67 -19.16
CA GLU A 39 -15.59 1.16 -19.54
C GLU A 39 -14.47 0.33 -18.88
N ARG A 40 -14.61 -0.03 -17.60
CA ARG A 40 -13.61 -0.87 -16.90
C ARG A 40 -13.52 -2.25 -17.52
N THR A 41 -14.66 -2.87 -17.82
CA THR A 41 -14.67 -4.18 -18.49
C THR A 41 -14.01 -4.11 -19.86
N GLN A 42 -14.36 -3.12 -20.70
CA GLN A 42 -13.71 -2.94 -22.00
C GLN A 42 -12.20 -2.76 -21.87
N PHE A 43 -11.77 -1.94 -20.90
CA PHE A 43 -10.36 -1.69 -20.64
C PHE A 43 -9.60 -2.95 -20.23
N PHE A 44 -10.08 -3.68 -19.22
CA PHE A 44 -9.41 -4.90 -18.75
C PHE A 44 -9.43 -6.00 -19.79
N THR A 45 -10.55 -6.21 -20.48
CA THR A 45 -10.64 -7.21 -21.55
C THR A 45 -9.67 -6.88 -22.68
N TRP A 46 -9.62 -5.62 -23.16
CA TRP A 46 -8.70 -5.24 -24.23
C TRP A 46 -7.24 -5.47 -23.84
N MET A 47 -6.86 -5.12 -22.60
CA MET A 47 -5.47 -5.21 -22.14
C MET A 47 -5.04 -6.63 -21.79
N LEU A 48 -5.91 -7.40 -21.13
CA LEU A 48 -5.54 -8.68 -20.49
C LEU A 48 -6.02 -9.90 -21.28
N ALA A 49 -7.04 -9.82 -22.13
CA ALA A 49 -7.49 -10.99 -22.89
C ALA A 49 -6.55 -11.32 -24.06
N SER A 50 -5.95 -10.32 -24.69
CA SER A 50 -5.04 -10.50 -25.83
C SER A 50 -3.59 -10.71 -25.39
N ASP A 51 -2.97 -11.82 -25.81
CA ASP A 51 -1.56 -12.11 -25.55
C ASP A 51 -0.63 -11.07 -26.21
N ALA A 52 -1.02 -10.56 -27.37
CA ALA A 52 -0.25 -9.54 -28.08
C ALA A 52 -0.21 -8.22 -27.28
N HIS A 53 -1.35 -7.77 -26.76
CA HIS A 53 -1.41 -6.56 -25.93
C HIS A 53 -0.68 -6.75 -24.61
N TRP A 54 -0.81 -7.92 -23.98
CA TRP A 54 -0.10 -8.23 -22.74
C TRP A 54 1.42 -8.26 -22.93
N SER A 55 1.91 -8.92 -23.98
CA SER A 55 3.35 -8.95 -24.29
C SER A 55 3.89 -7.54 -24.58
N ALA A 56 3.14 -6.74 -25.34
CA ALA A 56 3.49 -5.34 -25.57
C ALA A 56 3.50 -4.53 -24.27
N TYR A 57 2.57 -4.81 -23.34
CA TYR A 57 2.48 -4.14 -22.05
C TYR A 57 3.72 -4.42 -21.20
N GLN A 58 4.20 -5.66 -21.18
CA GLN A 58 5.42 -6.03 -20.45
C GLN A 58 6.66 -5.30 -20.98
N LYS A 59 6.74 -5.06 -22.30
CA LYS A 59 7.87 -4.39 -22.94
C LYS A 59 7.80 -2.85 -22.84
N GLN A 60 6.63 -2.27 -23.12
CA GLN A 60 6.46 -0.82 -23.24
C GLN A 60 5.09 -0.36 -22.72
N LYS A 61 4.93 -0.37 -21.40
CA LYS A 61 3.69 0.01 -20.68
C LYS A 61 3.10 1.32 -21.20
N ALA A 62 3.92 2.37 -21.35
CA ALA A 62 3.47 3.69 -21.77
C ALA A 62 2.85 3.71 -23.18
N ALA A 63 3.39 2.94 -24.12
CA ALA A 63 2.85 2.86 -25.48
C ALA A 63 1.50 2.14 -25.50
N VAL A 64 1.37 1.03 -24.77
CA VAL A 64 0.10 0.28 -24.69
C VAL A 64 -1.01 1.11 -24.07
N PHE A 65 -0.74 1.89 -23.02
CA PHE A 65 -1.75 2.79 -22.47
C PHE A 65 -2.18 3.89 -23.45
N ARG A 66 -1.26 4.43 -24.26
CA ARG A 66 -1.62 5.40 -25.31
C ARG A 66 -2.51 4.76 -26.37
N GLN A 67 -2.11 3.58 -26.86
CA GLN A 67 -2.88 2.84 -27.86
C GLN A 67 -4.28 2.47 -27.34
N CYS A 68 -4.37 2.01 -26.08
CA CYS A 68 -5.63 1.68 -25.44
C CYS A 68 -6.55 2.91 -25.31
N ALA A 69 -6.00 4.05 -24.89
CA ALA A 69 -6.75 5.30 -24.77
C ALA A 69 -7.31 5.73 -26.13
N ALA A 70 -6.49 5.70 -27.18
CA ALA A 70 -6.92 6.02 -28.54
C ALA A 70 -7.98 5.04 -29.09
N ALA A 71 -7.83 3.74 -28.80
CA ALA A 71 -8.72 2.71 -29.33
C ALA A 71 -10.09 2.64 -28.63
N LEU A 72 -10.13 2.78 -27.30
CA LEU A 72 -11.37 2.59 -26.52
C LEU A 72 -12.02 3.90 -26.11
N PHE A 73 -11.23 4.95 -25.89
CA PHE A 73 -11.69 6.19 -25.23
C PHE A 73 -11.19 7.46 -25.92
N PRO A 74 -11.41 7.62 -27.25
CA PRO A 74 -10.92 8.78 -27.99
C PRO A 74 -11.44 10.09 -27.37
N GLY A 75 -10.52 10.95 -26.94
CA GLY A 75 -10.80 12.23 -26.26
C GLY A 75 -11.49 12.13 -24.90
N LYS A 76 -11.71 10.91 -24.35
CA LYS A 76 -12.48 10.70 -23.11
C LYS A 76 -11.63 10.35 -21.90
N LYS A 77 -10.66 9.43 -22.06
CA LYS A 77 -9.80 8.96 -20.97
C LYS A 77 -8.34 9.05 -21.42
N SER A 78 -7.56 9.86 -20.73
CA SER A 78 -6.14 10.03 -21.04
C SER A 78 -5.30 8.80 -20.64
N ARG A 79 -4.12 8.66 -21.25
CA ARG A 79 -3.09 7.67 -20.89
C ARG A 79 -2.86 7.61 -19.38
N THR A 80 -2.69 8.77 -18.74
CA THR A 80 -2.42 8.89 -17.31
C THR A 80 -3.61 8.39 -16.47
N SER A 81 -4.84 8.68 -16.89
CA SER A 81 -6.05 8.17 -16.24
C SER A 81 -6.12 6.64 -16.29
N LEU A 82 -5.82 6.03 -17.45
CA LEU A 82 -5.77 4.58 -17.61
C LEU A 82 -4.68 3.95 -16.72
N LYS A 83 -3.47 4.52 -16.72
CA LYS A 83 -2.35 4.06 -15.88
C LYS A 83 -2.72 4.08 -14.39
N CYS A 84 -3.25 5.20 -13.91
CA CYS A 84 -3.67 5.35 -12.52
C CYS A 84 -4.82 4.39 -12.16
N HIS A 85 -5.79 4.22 -13.06
CA HIS A 85 -6.90 3.30 -12.84
C HIS A 85 -6.42 1.84 -12.78
N TYR A 86 -5.56 1.44 -13.71
CA TYR A 86 -4.97 0.11 -13.75
C TYR A 86 -4.18 -0.23 -12.49
N LYS A 87 -3.32 0.70 -12.02
CA LYS A 87 -2.53 0.50 -10.79
C LYS A 87 -3.42 0.22 -9.60
N ARG A 88 -4.48 1.03 -9.40
CA ARG A 88 -5.42 0.83 -8.29
C ARG A 88 -6.17 -0.50 -8.40
N SER A 89 -6.57 -0.89 -9.61
CA SER A 89 -7.22 -2.19 -9.83
C SER A 89 -6.28 -3.37 -9.60
N LEU A 90 -5.00 -3.22 -9.95
CA LEU A 90 -3.99 -4.23 -9.65
C LEU A 90 -3.78 -4.39 -8.14
N ASP A 91 -3.69 -3.29 -7.39
CA ASP A 91 -3.59 -3.35 -5.93
C ASP A 91 -4.80 -4.07 -5.31
N LEU A 92 -6.01 -3.80 -5.83
CA LEU A 92 -7.23 -4.48 -5.40
C LEU A 92 -7.23 -5.98 -5.77
N PHE A 93 -6.75 -6.34 -6.96
CA PHE A 93 -6.55 -7.73 -7.35
C PHE A 93 -5.57 -8.45 -6.41
N MET A 94 -4.46 -7.82 -6.03
CA MET A 94 -3.50 -8.43 -5.10
C MET A 94 -4.12 -8.72 -3.73
N GLN A 95 -5.02 -7.84 -3.23
CA GLN A 95 -5.77 -8.09 -2.01
C GLN A 95 -6.76 -9.25 -2.16
N LEU A 96 -7.51 -9.28 -3.27
CA LEU A 96 -8.44 -10.37 -3.60
C LEU A 96 -7.72 -11.72 -3.69
N TYR A 97 -6.57 -11.75 -4.37
CA TYR A 97 -5.76 -12.95 -4.53
C TYR A 97 -5.22 -13.43 -3.18
N ALA A 98 -4.66 -12.54 -2.35
CA ALA A 98 -4.21 -12.90 -1.01
C ALA A 98 -5.37 -13.45 -0.14
N PHE A 99 -6.56 -12.84 -0.24
CA PHE A 99 -7.76 -13.32 0.44
C PHE A 99 -8.20 -14.71 -0.05
N GLN A 100 -8.20 -14.96 -1.36
CA GLN A 100 -8.51 -16.29 -1.91
C GLN A 100 -7.50 -17.35 -1.45
N GLN A 101 -6.21 -17.03 -1.46
CA GLN A 101 -5.19 -17.97 -0.99
C GLN A 101 -5.34 -18.28 0.51
N PHE A 102 -5.87 -17.34 1.30
CA PHE A 102 -6.19 -17.55 2.70
C PHE A 102 -7.44 -18.40 2.89
N THR A 103 -8.52 -18.16 2.14
CA THR A 103 -9.76 -18.93 2.26
C THR A 103 -9.60 -20.36 1.75
N VAL A 104 -8.85 -20.59 0.68
CA VAL A 104 -8.53 -21.95 0.17
C VAL A 104 -7.82 -22.79 1.24
N LYS A 105 -6.88 -22.19 1.99
CA LYS A 105 -6.18 -22.86 3.10
C LYS A 105 -7.08 -23.09 4.33
N SER A 106 -8.16 -22.32 4.44
CA SER A 106 -9.09 -22.34 5.57
C SER A 106 -10.34 -23.18 5.29
N SER A 107 -10.27 -24.10 4.33
CA SER A 107 -11.39 -24.88 3.78
C SER A 107 -12.16 -25.75 4.80
N HIS A 108 -11.68 -25.85 6.03
CA HIS A 108 -12.41 -26.45 7.16
C HIS A 108 -13.52 -25.57 7.74
N LEU A 109 -13.58 -24.27 7.41
CA LEU A 109 -14.55 -23.30 7.94
C LEU A 109 -15.69 -23.01 6.95
N HIS A 110 -16.14 -24.04 6.21
CA HIS A 110 -16.98 -23.92 5.01
C HIS A 110 -18.32 -23.20 5.20
N GLU A 111 -18.77 -23.01 6.44
CA GLU A 111 -20.04 -22.37 6.77
C GLU A 111 -19.88 -21.07 7.58
N GLU A 112 -18.66 -20.54 7.68
CA GLU A 112 -18.49 -19.22 8.26
C GLU A 112 -19.03 -18.13 7.34
N SER A 113 -19.81 -17.22 7.91
CA SER A 113 -20.22 -15.99 7.23
C SER A 113 -19.00 -15.31 6.60
N MET A 114 -19.11 -14.83 5.36
CA MET A 114 -18.01 -14.12 4.67
C MET A 114 -17.41 -13.00 5.54
N GLN A 115 -18.21 -12.39 6.41
CA GLN A 115 -17.75 -11.39 7.37
C GLN A 115 -16.78 -11.94 8.43
N ALA A 116 -16.99 -13.18 8.90
CA ALA A 116 -16.07 -13.86 9.80
C ALA A 116 -14.74 -14.16 9.10
N GLN A 117 -14.78 -14.61 7.84
CA GLN A 117 -13.58 -14.82 7.03
C GLN A 117 -12.78 -13.53 6.81
N PHE A 118 -13.45 -12.39 6.57
CA PHE A 118 -12.79 -11.08 6.51
C PHE A 118 -12.09 -10.73 7.82
N ASN A 119 -12.75 -10.96 8.95
CA ASN A 119 -12.17 -10.68 10.26
C ASN A 119 -10.97 -11.59 10.54
N ALA A 120 -11.09 -12.90 10.27
CA ALA A 120 -9.99 -13.85 10.38
C ALA A 120 -8.80 -13.46 9.51
N GLY A 121 -9.03 -13.05 8.26
CA GLY A 121 -7.98 -12.57 7.36
C GLY A 121 -7.27 -11.32 7.89
N ARG A 122 -8.00 -10.38 8.49
CA ARG A 122 -7.41 -9.19 9.14
C ARG A 122 -6.58 -9.56 10.37
N VAL A 123 -7.06 -10.49 11.19
CA VAL A 123 -6.31 -11.02 12.35
C VAL A 123 -5.03 -11.74 11.88
N ALA A 124 -5.07 -12.40 10.73
CA ALA A 124 -3.91 -13.00 10.07
C ALA A 124 -2.98 -11.97 9.39
N GLY A 125 -3.24 -10.67 9.51
CA GLY A 125 -2.40 -9.59 8.97
C GLY A 125 -2.63 -9.28 7.49
N LEU A 126 -3.69 -9.79 6.86
CA LEU A 126 -4.02 -9.42 5.48
C LEU A 126 -4.57 -8.00 5.40
N ASN A 127 -4.04 -7.20 4.47
CA ASN A 127 -4.59 -5.89 4.19
C ASN A 127 -5.86 -5.99 3.33
N LEU A 128 -7.00 -6.11 3.99
CA LEU A 128 -8.34 -6.16 3.36
C LEU A 128 -9.07 -4.81 3.48
N THR A 129 -8.32 -3.71 3.57
CA THR A 129 -8.89 -2.38 3.77
C THR A 129 -9.62 -1.91 2.52
N GLY A 130 -10.93 -1.65 2.62
CA GLY A 130 -11.76 -1.21 1.50
C GLY A 130 -12.32 -2.36 0.65
N LEU A 131 -11.99 -3.61 0.95
CA LEU A 131 -12.61 -4.76 0.31
C LEU A 131 -13.97 -5.05 0.96
N THR A 132 -15.00 -5.18 0.14
CA THR A 132 -16.36 -5.50 0.58
C THR A 132 -16.88 -6.69 -0.21
N THR A 133 -17.80 -7.47 0.36
CA THR A 133 -18.46 -8.60 -0.33
C THR A 133 -19.00 -8.21 -1.71
N LYS A 134 -19.58 -7.01 -1.85
CA LYS A 134 -20.08 -6.50 -3.13
C LYS A 134 -18.97 -6.33 -4.17
N VAL A 135 -17.81 -5.83 -3.76
CA VAL A 135 -16.65 -5.67 -4.65
C VAL A 135 -16.12 -7.03 -5.07
N ILE A 136 -15.99 -7.98 -4.13
CA ILE A 136 -15.55 -9.35 -4.42
C ILE A 136 -16.48 -9.99 -5.46
N ASN A 137 -17.78 -10.06 -5.16
CA ASN A 137 -18.77 -10.67 -6.04
C ASN A 137 -18.73 -10.02 -7.42
N ARG A 138 -18.64 -8.69 -7.48
CA ARG A 138 -18.62 -7.97 -8.75
C ARG A 138 -17.37 -8.24 -9.60
N TRP A 139 -16.22 -8.47 -8.96
CA TRP A 139 -14.98 -8.84 -9.64
C TRP A 139 -15.06 -10.23 -10.28
N TYR A 140 -15.65 -11.20 -9.57
CA TYR A 140 -15.87 -12.56 -10.09
C TYR A 140 -16.98 -12.59 -11.16
N GLU A 141 -18.12 -11.93 -10.92
CA GLU A 141 -19.22 -11.85 -11.89
C GLU A 141 -18.81 -11.33 -13.26
N LEU A 142 -17.87 -10.38 -13.30
CA LEU A 142 -17.36 -9.80 -14.54
C LEU A 142 -16.14 -10.54 -15.13
N GLY A 143 -15.67 -11.61 -14.48
CA GLY A 143 -14.46 -12.33 -14.87
C GLY A 143 -13.19 -11.48 -14.80
N TRP A 144 -13.21 -10.35 -14.09
CA TRP A 144 -12.02 -9.51 -13.94
C TRP A 144 -10.96 -10.23 -13.11
N PHE A 145 -11.38 -10.99 -12.11
CA PHE A 145 -10.47 -11.79 -11.30
C PHE A 145 -9.68 -12.77 -12.18
N ASP A 146 -10.36 -13.58 -12.99
CA ASP A 146 -9.75 -14.58 -13.86
C ASP A 146 -8.80 -13.96 -14.90
N LEU A 147 -9.15 -12.79 -15.44
CA LEU A 147 -8.30 -12.05 -16.37
C LEU A 147 -6.97 -11.64 -15.73
N PHE A 148 -7.01 -11.14 -14.50
CA PHE A 148 -5.80 -10.76 -13.78
C PHE A 148 -5.02 -12.00 -13.31
N GLU A 149 -5.70 -12.99 -12.72
CA GLU A 149 -5.09 -14.23 -12.26
C GLU A 149 -4.32 -14.93 -13.39
N LYS A 150 -4.94 -15.09 -14.57
CA LYS A 150 -4.29 -15.69 -15.74
C LYS A 150 -2.99 -14.99 -16.14
N ARG A 151 -2.89 -13.67 -15.94
CA ARG A 151 -1.71 -12.88 -16.34
C ARG A 151 -0.63 -12.82 -15.27
N TYR A 152 -1.02 -12.73 -14.01
CA TYR A 152 -0.08 -12.55 -12.90
C TYR A 152 0.34 -13.88 -12.25
N CYS A 153 -0.46 -14.92 -12.32
CA CYS A 153 -0.10 -16.24 -11.79
C CYS A 153 0.71 -17.07 -12.80
N LEU A 154 0.36 -17.03 -14.09
CA LEU A 154 1.06 -17.81 -15.12
C LEU A 154 2.55 -17.43 -15.23
N HIS A 155 2.88 -16.17 -14.97
CA HIS A 155 4.27 -15.70 -15.10
C HIS A 155 5.15 -15.96 -13.86
N ASN A 156 4.53 -16.22 -12.71
CA ASN A 156 5.23 -16.63 -11.49
C ASN A 156 5.32 -18.17 -11.36
N GLY A 157 4.83 -18.90 -12.37
CA GLY A 157 4.57 -20.33 -12.35
C GLY A 157 5.78 -21.26 -12.40
N ASP A 158 7.00 -20.78 -12.67
CA ASP A 158 8.18 -21.66 -12.71
C ASP A 158 8.96 -21.73 -11.38
N ASN A 159 8.57 -20.98 -10.34
CA ASN A 159 9.29 -20.96 -9.05
C ASN A 159 8.43 -21.22 -7.81
N HIS A 160 7.14 -21.56 -7.95
CA HIS A 160 6.24 -21.79 -6.81
C HIS A 160 5.56 -23.16 -6.80
N THR A 161 6.17 -24.19 -7.37
CA THR A 161 5.96 -25.56 -6.91
C THR A 161 6.48 -25.67 -5.47
N THR A 162 5.61 -25.34 -4.52
CA THR A 162 5.37 -26.14 -3.32
C THR A 162 6.60 -26.78 -2.68
N SER A 163 7.57 -25.97 -2.29
CA SER A 163 8.40 -26.30 -1.13
C SER A 163 7.78 -25.58 0.07
N THR A 164 6.59 -26.02 0.48
CA THR A 164 6.17 -25.85 1.87
C THR A 164 7.18 -26.66 2.67
N PRO A 165 8.03 -26.05 3.50
CA PRO A 165 8.86 -26.82 4.42
C PRO A 165 7.87 -27.50 5.37
N GLU A 166 7.69 -28.81 5.23
CA GLU A 166 7.12 -29.62 6.30
C GLU A 166 7.95 -29.32 7.55
N ARG A 167 7.40 -28.55 8.48
CA ARG A 167 7.99 -28.36 9.80
C ARG A 167 7.89 -29.70 10.51
N PRO A 168 8.99 -30.40 10.82
CA PRO A 168 8.92 -31.52 11.75
C PRO A 168 8.54 -30.93 13.12
N ILE A 169 7.38 -31.34 13.63
CA ILE A 169 7.05 -31.14 15.03
C ILE A 169 8.06 -31.96 15.84
N SER A 170 9.03 -31.30 16.49
CA SER A 170 9.60 -31.68 17.79
C SER A 170 10.65 -30.68 18.33
N GLN A 171 10.33 -30.13 19.50
CA GLN A 171 11.22 -29.76 20.63
C GLN A 171 11.95 -28.39 20.71
N PRO A 172 12.25 -27.92 21.95
CA PRO A 172 12.68 -26.54 22.29
C PRO A 172 14.19 -26.45 22.67
N PRO A 173 14.64 -25.38 23.36
CA PRO A 173 15.32 -24.19 22.86
C PRO A 173 16.86 -24.25 22.96
N VAL A 174 17.58 -23.55 22.10
CA VAL A 174 18.97 -23.12 22.36
C VAL A 174 19.26 -21.77 21.73
N GLU A 175 19.86 -20.91 22.54
CA GLU A 175 20.48 -19.64 22.20
C GLU A 175 21.53 -19.80 21.10
N SER A 176 21.72 -18.72 20.32
CA SER A 176 23.00 -18.05 20.09
C SER A 176 23.08 -17.49 18.66
N GLY A 177 23.61 -16.27 18.56
CA GLY A 177 23.35 -15.33 17.47
C GLY A 177 24.15 -15.52 16.18
N ALA A 178 23.71 -14.78 15.17
CA ALA A 178 24.51 -14.05 14.18
C ALA A 178 23.60 -13.43 13.11
N SER A 179 23.82 -12.14 12.80
CA SER A 179 23.42 -11.43 11.57
C SER A 179 23.93 -12.19 10.31
N PRO A 180 23.40 -11.97 9.06
CA PRO A 180 23.22 -10.63 8.45
C PRO A 180 22.11 -10.45 7.37
N GLY A 181 21.84 -9.18 7.03
CA GLY A 181 21.72 -8.78 5.62
C GLY A 181 20.34 -8.38 5.09
N MET A 182 20.22 -7.06 4.84
CA MET A 182 19.50 -6.36 3.75
C MET A 182 18.03 -6.72 3.48
N HIS A 183 17.15 -5.70 3.47
CA HIS A 183 16.42 -5.34 2.26
C HIS A 183 15.75 -3.95 2.38
N VAL A 184 15.94 -3.19 1.31
CA VAL A 184 15.33 -1.90 0.97
C VAL A 184 13.80 -1.97 1.07
N ALA A 185 13.19 -1.05 1.83
CA ALA A 185 11.76 -0.80 1.76
C ALA A 185 11.50 0.70 1.63
N THR A 186 10.76 1.02 0.58
CA THR A 186 10.33 2.31 0.07
C THR A 186 9.64 3.21 1.11
N ASP A 187 10.09 4.45 1.19
CA ASP A 187 9.45 5.57 1.87
C ASP A 187 8.00 5.78 1.41
N TRP A 188 7.06 5.60 2.34
CA TRP A 188 5.70 6.12 2.27
C TRP A 188 5.53 7.17 3.36
N ASN A 189 6.15 8.34 3.18
CA ASN A 189 5.90 9.50 4.03
C ASN A 189 4.55 10.12 3.64
N SER A 190 3.46 9.58 4.18
CA SER A 190 2.15 10.22 4.13
C SER A 190 2.06 11.25 5.24
N THR A 191 2.09 12.52 4.87
CA THR A 191 1.71 13.66 5.70
C THR A 191 0.28 13.46 6.22
N ILE A 192 0.16 12.98 7.46
CA ILE A 192 -1.10 12.92 8.19
C ILE A 192 -1.29 14.29 8.85
N ASP A 193 -2.37 14.97 8.45
CA ASP A 193 -2.82 16.24 9.01
C ASP A 193 -3.44 16.03 10.42
N PRO A 194 -2.87 16.57 11.51
CA PRO A 194 -3.34 16.39 12.87
C PRO A 194 -4.38 17.44 13.30
N GLN A 195 -5.40 17.70 12.47
CA GLN A 195 -6.43 18.70 12.73
C GLN A 195 -7.86 18.12 12.73
N LEU A 196 -8.09 17.04 13.50
CA LEU A 196 -9.45 16.57 13.84
C LEU A 196 -9.52 16.08 15.30
N VAL A 197 -9.21 16.96 16.25
CA VAL A 197 -9.51 16.75 17.68
C VAL A 197 -10.25 17.97 18.21
N ALA A 198 -11.52 18.10 17.83
CA ALA A 198 -12.43 19.05 18.46
C ALA A 198 -13.88 18.58 18.31
N THR A 199 -14.31 17.67 19.19
CA THR A 199 -15.73 17.47 19.46
C THR A 199 -15.96 17.70 20.94
N ARG A 200 -16.48 18.89 21.25
CA ARG A 200 -17.02 19.27 22.57
C ARG A 200 -18.26 18.43 22.89
N PRO A 201 -18.50 18.09 24.16
CA PRO A 201 -19.79 17.60 24.61
C PRO A 201 -20.72 18.78 24.92
N SER A 202 -21.98 18.71 24.47
CA SER A 202 -23.07 19.49 25.05
C SER A 202 -24.26 18.57 25.32
N MET A 203 -24.55 18.39 26.60
CA MET A 203 -25.84 17.94 27.14
C MET A 203 -26.95 18.91 26.69
N PRO A 204 -28.21 18.45 26.61
CA PRO A 204 -29.07 18.61 27.78
C PRO A 204 -29.97 17.41 28.11
N ASP A 205 -30.06 17.17 29.42
CA ASP A 205 -31.28 17.07 30.22
C ASP A 205 -32.55 16.52 29.55
N GLN A 206 -33.00 15.34 30.02
CA GLN A 206 -34.42 15.04 30.09
C GLN A 206 -34.73 14.04 31.22
N THR A 207 -35.45 14.60 32.18
CA THR A 207 -36.25 13.98 33.24
C THR A 207 -37.23 12.94 32.69
N GLY A 208 -37.32 11.80 33.39
CA GLY A 208 -38.33 10.77 33.13
C GLY A 208 -38.40 9.77 34.27
N LEU A 209 -39.25 10.07 35.25
CA LEU A 209 -39.69 9.16 36.30
C LEU A 209 -40.37 7.93 35.69
N GLY A 210 -40.01 6.75 36.19
CA GLY A 210 -40.69 5.48 35.92
C GLY A 210 -40.27 4.44 36.94
N ASP A 211 -40.96 4.44 38.09
CA ASP A 211 -40.89 3.41 39.12
C ASP A 211 -41.22 2.03 38.54
N THR A 212 -40.35 1.05 38.75
CA THR A 212 -40.73 -0.36 38.74
C THR A 212 -39.85 -1.10 39.75
N GLU A 213 -40.40 -1.28 40.93
CA GLU A 213 -39.85 -2.12 42.00
C GLU A 213 -39.76 -3.56 41.48
N HIS A 214 -38.53 -4.07 41.31
CA HIS A 214 -38.28 -5.50 41.17
C HIS A 214 -37.41 -6.00 42.33
N GLU A 215 -38.05 -6.86 43.09
CA GLU A 215 -37.66 -7.61 44.27
C GLU A 215 -36.23 -8.18 44.19
N ILE A 216 -35.38 -7.73 45.13
CA ILE A 216 -34.00 -8.18 45.31
C ILE A 216 -34.02 -9.54 46.02
N HIS A 217 -33.90 -10.63 45.26
CA HIS A 217 -33.50 -11.93 45.78
C HIS A 217 -31.98 -11.94 45.99
N GLN A 218 -31.53 -11.72 47.22
CA GLN A 218 -30.16 -11.98 47.67
C GLN A 218 -29.86 -13.48 47.61
N SER A 219 -29.26 -13.93 46.50
CA SER A 219 -28.61 -15.23 46.41
C SER A 219 -27.12 -15.05 46.69
N VAL A 220 -26.72 -15.43 47.91
CA VAL A 220 -25.34 -15.49 48.37
C VAL A 220 -24.68 -16.71 47.70
N TYR A 221 -23.96 -16.50 46.61
CA TYR A 221 -23.10 -17.52 46.01
C TYR A 221 -21.69 -17.44 46.64
N PRO A 222 -21.16 -18.54 47.21
CA PRO A 222 -19.77 -18.58 47.67
C PRO A 222 -18.82 -18.53 46.48
N CYS A 223 -17.93 -17.55 46.56
CA CYS A 223 -16.93 -17.12 45.60
C CYS A 223 -15.89 -18.21 45.28
N GLY A 224 -15.84 -18.65 44.02
CA GLY A 224 -14.73 -19.40 43.44
C GLY A 224 -13.59 -18.47 43.00
N GLY A 225 -12.93 -17.80 43.95
CA GLY A 225 -12.03 -16.66 43.73
C GLY A 225 -10.61 -16.94 43.22
N VAL A 226 -10.32 -18.12 42.64
CA VAL A 226 -8.94 -18.47 42.24
C VAL A 226 -8.68 -18.39 40.73
N HIS A 227 -9.70 -18.57 39.89
CA HIS A 227 -9.50 -18.60 38.43
C HIS A 227 -9.44 -17.18 37.82
N ASP A 228 -10.23 -16.24 38.36
CA ASP A 228 -10.27 -14.86 37.85
C ASP A 228 -8.95 -14.10 38.09
N MET A 229 -8.26 -14.36 39.21
CA MET A 229 -6.95 -13.76 39.48
C MET A 229 -5.86 -14.20 38.49
N GLN A 230 -5.95 -15.42 37.97
CA GLN A 230 -4.98 -15.94 37.00
C GLN A 230 -5.11 -15.24 35.64
N MET A 231 -6.35 -15.01 35.18
CA MET A 231 -6.62 -14.28 33.94
C MET A 231 -6.15 -12.82 34.00
N VAL A 232 -6.36 -12.15 35.14
CA VAL A 232 -5.87 -10.78 35.35
C VAL A 232 -4.35 -10.70 35.33
N THR A 233 -3.67 -11.72 35.87
CA THR A 233 -2.20 -11.78 35.88
C THR A 233 -1.62 -11.98 34.47
N GLU A 234 -2.19 -12.87 33.66
CA GLU A 234 -1.74 -13.06 32.28
C GLU A 234 -2.01 -11.83 31.41
N LEU A 235 -3.14 -11.16 31.61
CA LEU A 235 -3.43 -9.89 30.92
C LEU A 235 -2.42 -8.79 31.29
N ALA A 236 -2.02 -8.70 32.56
CA ALA A 236 -1.01 -7.75 33.00
C ALA A 236 0.35 -8.02 32.34
N LYS A 237 0.75 -9.29 32.20
CA LYS A 237 1.99 -9.67 31.49
C LYS A 237 1.95 -9.27 30.02
N VAL A 238 0.85 -9.55 29.32
CA VAL A 238 0.68 -9.17 27.91
C VAL A 238 0.74 -7.65 27.75
N THR A 239 0.12 -6.91 28.65
CA THR A 239 0.14 -5.44 28.64
C THR A 239 1.55 -4.90 28.85
N GLY A 240 2.32 -5.48 29.77
CA GLY A 240 3.74 -5.14 29.99
C GLY A 240 4.59 -5.37 28.74
N SER A 241 4.49 -6.55 28.14
CA SER A 241 5.23 -6.89 26.91
C SER A 241 4.87 -5.96 25.74
N LEU A 242 3.59 -5.59 25.59
CA LEU A 242 3.15 -4.66 24.55
C LEU A 242 3.73 -3.26 24.76
N LEU A 243 3.82 -2.78 26.01
CA LEU A 243 4.44 -1.50 26.32
C LEU A 243 5.93 -1.49 25.96
N GLU A 244 6.66 -2.57 26.25
CA GLU A 244 8.08 -2.71 25.89
C GLU A 244 8.30 -2.68 24.37
N VAL A 245 7.45 -3.37 23.60
CA VAL A 245 7.50 -3.34 22.13
C VAL A 245 7.20 -1.94 21.61
N CYS A 246 6.19 -1.26 22.17
CA CYS A 246 5.87 0.12 21.80
C CYS A 246 7.02 1.09 22.08
N THR A 247 7.71 0.93 23.22
CA THR A 247 8.89 1.75 23.54
C THR A 247 10.05 1.47 22.59
N SER A 248 10.31 0.21 22.27
CA SER A 248 11.36 -0.19 21.33
C SER A 248 11.11 0.34 19.92
N LEU A 249 9.86 0.27 19.45
CA LEU A 249 9.46 0.81 18.15
C LEU A 249 9.62 2.33 18.08
N LYS A 250 9.26 3.04 19.15
CA LYS A 250 9.44 4.50 19.25
C LYS A 250 10.91 4.89 19.15
N ASP A 251 11.80 4.16 19.83
CA ASP A 251 13.24 4.44 19.80
C ASP A 251 13.85 4.12 18.43
N LEU A 252 13.39 3.06 17.77
CA LEU A 252 13.80 2.72 16.40
C LEU A 252 13.39 3.82 15.39
N ILE A 253 12.15 4.33 15.48
CA ILE A 253 11.69 5.41 14.61
C ILE A 253 12.51 6.70 14.84
N LYS A 254 12.83 7.02 16.09
CA LYS A 254 13.71 8.16 16.42
C LYS A 254 15.11 7.98 15.84
N GLN A 255 15.69 6.78 15.98
CA GLN A 255 17.01 6.50 15.44
C GLN A 255 17.03 6.64 13.92
N GLN A 256 16.02 6.12 13.22
CA GLN A 256 15.90 6.24 11.77
C GLN A 256 15.78 7.72 11.32
N ALA A 257 15.08 8.55 12.09
CA ALA A 257 14.97 9.98 11.81
C ALA A 257 16.31 10.71 11.96
N GLU A 258 17.08 10.42 13.01
CA GLU A 258 18.43 10.99 13.19
C GLU A 258 19.41 10.50 12.12
N GLU A 259 19.39 9.22 11.74
CA GLU A 259 20.23 8.70 10.66
C GLU A 259 19.91 9.36 9.31
N SER A 260 18.62 9.56 9.01
CA SER A 260 18.18 10.26 7.80
C SER A 260 18.61 11.72 7.78
N LYS A 261 18.61 12.37 8.95
CA LYS A 261 19.09 13.75 9.12
C LYS A 261 20.59 13.85 8.88
N VAL A 262 21.40 13.00 9.51
CA VAL A 262 22.85 12.96 9.32
C VAL A 262 23.21 12.70 7.86
N ARG A 263 22.50 11.79 7.19
CA ARG A 263 22.70 11.51 5.75
C ARG A 263 22.43 12.73 4.87
N THR A 264 21.42 13.53 5.23
CA THR A 264 21.08 14.75 4.49
C THR A 264 22.11 15.85 4.72
N GLU A 265 22.58 16.03 5.96
CA GLU A 265 23.64 16.98 6.30
C GLU A 265 24.96 16.63 5.60
N LEU A 266 25.31 15.34 5.51
CA LEU A 266 26.49 14.87 4.77
C LEU A 266 26.43 15.23 3.28
N MET A 267 25.27 15.02 2.65
CA MET A 267 25.06 15.37 1.24
C MET A 267 25.16 16.88 1.00
N GLN A 268 24.62 17.70 1.92
CA GLN A 268 24.74 19.15 1.85
C GLN A 268 26.19 19.63 2.05
N MET A 269 26.95 18.98 2.95
CA MET A 269 28.36 19.28 3.16
C MET A 269 29.20 18.97 1.91
N GLU A 270 28.97 17.81 1.28
CA GLU A 270 29.65 17.41 0.03
C GLU A 270 29.33 18.39 -1.13
N GLU A 271 28.07 18.82 -1.25
CA GLU A 271 27.68 19.82 -2.26
C GLU A 271 28.34 21.18 -2.01
N ASN A 272 28.39 21.62 -0.75
CA ASN A 272 29.03 22.89 -0.38
C ASN A 272 30.55 22.86 -0.64
N GLU A 273 31.21 21.72 -0.39
CA GLU A 273 32.61 21.52 -0.76
C GLU A 273 32.82 21.58 -2.28
N ARG A 274 31.92 20.99 -3.07
CA ARG A 274 31.98 21.05 -4.54
C ARG A 274 31.91 22.49 -5.05
N ILE A 275 30.99 23.29 -4.52
CA ILE A 275 30.84 24.72 -4.88
C ILE A 275 32.09 25.52 -4.49
N ASN A 276 32.65 25.26 -3.31
CA ASN A 276 33.86 25.94 -2.84
C ASN A 276 35.08 25.63 -3.73
N TRP A 277 35.22 24.38 -4.18
CA TRP A 277 36.28 23.98 -5.12
C TRP A 277 36.14 24.65 -6.49
N GLU A 278 34.94 24.69 -7.05
CA GLU A 278 34.66 25.40 -8.30
C GLU A 278 34.99 26.90 -8.18
N GLY A 279 34.68 27.52 -7.04
CA GLY A 279 35.01 28.92 -6.76
C GLY A 279 36.52 29.21 -6.75
N ARG A 280 37.36 28.32 -6.18
CA ARG A 280 38.82 28.51 -6.12
C ARG A 280 39.50 28.36 -7.49
N THR A 281 39.04 27.44 -8.33
CA THR A 281 39.67 27.20 -9.64
C THR A 281 39.44 28.34 -10.64
N ASN A 282 38.38 29.13 -10.46
CA ASN A 282 38.02 30.21 -11.38
C ASN A 282 38.87 31.49 -11.19
N VAL A 283 39.53 31.66 -10.03
CA VAL A 283 40.34 32.88 -9.73
C VAL A 283 41.74 32.83 -10.35
N ASN A 284 42.28 31.64 -10.65
CA ASN A 284 43.62 31.48 -11.24
C ASN A 284 43.66 31.44 -12.77
N GLY A 285 42.50 31.57 -13.45
CA GLY A 285 42.40 31.46 -14.92
C GLY A 285 42.66 32.74 -15.72
N TYR A 286 42.91 33.89 -15.07
CA TYR A 286 43.04 35.20 -15.74
C TYR A 286 44.48 35.74 -15.85
N PHE A 287 45.49 34.89 -15.65
CA PHE A 287 46.91 35.25 -15.79
C PHE A 287 47.60 34.42 -16.88
N TYR A 288 47.08 34.40 -18.11
CA TYR A 288 47.83 34.10 -19.33
C TYR A 288 47.19 34.81 -20.53
#